data_AF-A0A0A9YSS8-F1
#
_entry.id   AF-A0A0A9YSS8-F1
#
_cell.length_a   1.000
_cell.length_b   1.000
_cell.length_c   1.000
_cell.angle_alpha   90.00
_cell.angle_beta   90.00
_cell.angle_gamma   90.00
#
_symmetry.space_group_name_H-M   'P 1'
#
loop_
_entity.id
_entity.type
_entity.pdbx_description
1 polymer ?
#
loop_
_entity_poly.entity_id
_entity_poly.type
_entity_poly.pdbx_seq_one_letter_code
_entity_poly.pdbx_strand_id
1 'polypeptide(L)'
;MANNKLIISDAVLIAACAYGFIGGGVSGKKYAVVALILYLASGIFNVANELTNNNNIRKCDHHCFYVSNTCGIDLLVTEICILSSVDEKLALLNLIPPAVDLIMWYASENWDPITPMTHIVSIGLMGYFAFKDSKYILIVSGVAFLFSIFGTKNDERYFVNAFNALGVFASSWFLGGKDLKDMGIDIG
;
A
#
# COMPACT_ATOMS: atom_id res chain seq x y z
N MET A 1 -5.42 9.13 -25.96
CA MET A 1 -4.90 7.79 -26.29
C MET A 1 -4.52 7.16 -24.97
N ALA A 2 -5.03 5.97 -24.66
CA ALA A 2 -4.83 5.37 -23.35
C ALA A 2 -3.33 5.08 -23.10
N ASN A 3 -2.87 5.36 -21.89
CA ASN A 3 -1.47 5.15 -21.52
C ASN A 3 -1.25 3.69 -21.10
N ASN A 4 -0.70 2.88 -22.01
CA ASN A 4 -0.48 1.45 -21.79
C ASN A 4 0.36 1.15 -20.54
N LYS A 5 1.33 2.01 -20.17
CA LYS A 5 2.14 1.79 -18.96
C LYS A 5 1.31 1.90 -17.69
N LEU A 6 0.41 2.89 -17.63
CA LEU A 6 -0.50 3.06 -16.51
C LEU A 6 -1.43 1.85 -16.40
N ILE A 7 -2.13 1.50 -17.48
CA ILE A 7 -3.05 0.36 -17.51
C ILE A 7 -2.39 -0.93 -17.02
N ILE A 8 -1.16 -1.22 -17.49
CA ILE A 8 -0.43 -2.41 -17.07
C ILE A 8 -0.09 -2.34 -15.57
N SER A 9 0.46 -1.21 -15.09
CA SER A 9 0.79 -1.06 -13.67
C SER A 9 -0.43 -1.19 -12.76
N ASP A 10 -1.57 -0.64 -13.17
CA ASP A 10 -2.83 -0.75 -12.43
C ASP A 10 -3.39 -2.17 -12.46
N ALA A 11 -3.32 -2.86 -13.60
CA ALA A 11 -3.74 -4.26 -13.69
C ALA A 11 -2.90 -5.16 -12.76
N VAL A 12 -1.60 -4.89 -12.65
CA VAL A 12 -0.73 -5.61 -11.71
C VAL A 12 -1.09 -5.28 -10.25
N LEU A 13 -1.40 -4.01 -9.93
CA LEU A 13 -1.89 -3.63 -8.60
C LEU A 13 -3.21 -4.32 -8.24
N ILE A 14 -4.17 -4.34 -9.17
CA ILE A 14 -5.44 -5.05 -9.03
C ILE A 14 -5.20 -6.53 -8.77
N ALA A 15 -4.32 -7.16 -9.55
CA ALA A 15 -3.99 -8.57 -9.40
C ALA A 15 -3.32 -8.86 -8.04
N ALA A 16 -2.41 -7.99 -7.57
CA ALA A 16 -1.78 -8.11 -6.26
C ALA A 16 -2.81 -8.01 -5.11
N CYS A 17 -3.77 -7.07 -5.20
CA CYS A 17 -4.85 -6.95 -4.22
C CYS A 17 -5.78 -8.18 -4.26
N ALA A 18 -6.18 -8.62 -5.45
CA ALA A 18 -7.02 -9.80 -5.63
C ALA A 18 -6.33 -11.06 -5.07
N TYR A 19 -5.02 -11.20 -5.26
CA TYR A 19 -4.22 -12.26 -4.66
C TYR A 19 -4.34 -12.26 -3.14
N GLY A 20 -4.19 -11.09 -2.49
CA GLY A 20 -4.31 -10.99 -1.03
C GLY A 20 -5.69 -11.42 -0.49
N PHE A 21 -6.77 -11.08 -1.20
CA PHE A 21 -8.12 -11.52 -0.86
C PHE A 21 -8.35 -13.02 -1.10
N ILE A 22 -8.07 -13.50 -2.32
CA ILE A 22 -8.36 -14.88 -2.74
C ILE A 22 -7.45 -15.87 -2.00
N GLY A 23 -6.19 -15.52 -1.79
CA GLY A 23 -5.23 -16.35 -1.06
C GLY A 23 -5.51 -16.47 0.45
N GLY A 24 -6.54 -15.78 0.96
CA GLY A 24 -6.90 -15.77 2.38
C GLY A 24 -5.91 -15.03 3.28
N GLY A 25 -4.85 -14.42 2.71
CA GLY A 25 -3.78 -13.76 3.46
C GLY A 25 -4.29 -12.64 4.35
N VAL A 26 -5.34 -11.92 3.93
CA VAL A 26 -5.95 -10.84 4.72
C VAL A 26 -7.21 -11.25 5.49
N SER A 27 -7.59 -12.53 5.48
CA SER A 27 -8.77 -12.99 6.22
C SER A 27 -8.59 -12.74 7.73
N GLY A 28 -9.56 -12.07 8.35
CA GLY A 28 -9.52 -11.67 9.77
C GLY A 28 -8.64 -10.45 10.08
N LYS A 29 -7.99 -9.84 9.07
CA LYS A 29 -7.00 -8.77 9.23
C LYS A 29 -7.55 -7.41 8.83
N LYS A 30 -8.20 -6.75 9.79
CA LYS A 30 -9.09 -5.60 9.55
C LYS A 30 -8.37 -4.47 8.80
N TYR A 31 -7.17 -4.09 9.23
CA TYR A 31 -6.46 -2.94 8.67
C TYR A 31 -5.89 -3.28 7.28
N ALA A 32 -5.37 -4.50 7.11
CA ALA A 32 -4.91 -4.97 5.81
C ALA A 32 -6.04 -5.07 4.79
N VAL A 33 -7.25 -5.51 5.18
CA VAL A 33 -8.42 -5.53 4.31
C VAL A 33 -8.74 -4.13 3.79
N VAL A 34 -8.75 -3.12 4.67
CA VAL A 34 -9.01 -1.73 4.27
C VAL A 34 -7.94 -1.24 3.30
N ALA A 35 -6.65 -1.51 3.57
CA ALA A 35 -5.56 -1.12 2.68
C ALA A 35 -5.73 -1.71 1.27
N LEU A 36 -6.02 -3.02 1.18
CA LEU A 36 -6.19 -3.70 -0.11
C LEU A 36 -7.43 -3.19 -0.87
N ILE A 37 -8.52 -2.86 -0.17
CA ILE A 37 -9.70 -2.25 -0.82
C ILE A 37 -9.33 -0.90 -1.44
N LEU A 38 -8.57 -0.07 -0.73
CA LEU A 38 -8.16 1.24 -1.21
C LEU A 38 -7.24 1.14 -2.44
N TYR A 39 -6.23 0.27 -2.39
CA TYR A 39 -5.35 0.03 -3.55
C TYR A 39 -6.10 -0.58 -4.74
N LEU A 40 -6.99 -1.53 -4.48
CA LEU A 40 -7.84 -2.14 -5.52
C LEU A 40 -8.74 -1.09 -6.19
N ALA A 41 -9.40 -0.26 -5.40
CA ALA A 41 -10.25 0.81 -5.90
C ALA A 41 -9.43 1.82 -6.73
N SER A 42 -8.24 2.22 -6.25
CA SER A 42 -7.33 3.09 -6.99
C SER A 42 -6.98 2.51 -8.37
N GLY A 43 -6.59 1.23 -8.44
CA GLY A 43 -6.28 0.59 -9.72
C GLY A 43 -7.48 0.50 -10.67
N ILE A 44 -8.66 0.11 -10.15
CA ILE A 44 -9.89 -0.03 -10.96
C ILE A 44 -10.33 1.31 -11.52
N PHE A 45 -10.39 2.36 -10.69
CA PHE A 45 -10.83 3.68 -11.15
C PHE A 45 -9.86 4.28 -12.16
N ASN A 46 -8.55 4.01 -12.04
CA ASN A 46 -7.58 4.50 -13.01
C ASN A 46 -7.73 3.81 -14.37
N VAL A 47 -7.86 2.48 -14.39
CA VAL A 47 -8.15 1.72 -15.62
C VAL A 47 -9.46 2.21 -16.25
N ALA A 48 -10.51 2.38 -15.46
CA ALA A 48 -11.78 2.90 -15.95
C ALA A 48 -11.65 4.32 -16.51
N ASN A 49 -10.86 5.19 -15.87
CA ASN A 49 -10.60 6.55 -16.35
C ASN A 49 -9.88 6.53 -17.71
N GLU A 50 -8.82 5.73 -17.85
CA GLU A 50 -8.05 5.60 -19.10
C GLU A 50 -8.89 5.05 -20.27
N LEU A 51 -9.85 4.17 -19.98
CA LEU A 51 -10.71 3.57 -21.00
C LEU A 51 -11.93 4.42 -21.37
N THR A 52 -12.49 5.18 -20.42
CA THR A 52 -13.76 5.90 -20.63
C THR A 52 -13.60 7.40 -20.81
N ASN A 53 -12.49 7.98 -20.34
CA ASN A 53 -12.23 9.42 -20.32
C ASN A 53 -13.38 10.26 -19.71
N ASN A 54 -14.08 9.70 -18.71
CA ASN A 54 -15.24 10.31 -18.08
C ASN A 54 -14.84 11.20 -16.89
N ASN A 55 -15.32 12.44 -16.86
CA ASN A 55 -14.98 13.41 -15.80
C ASN A 55 -15.36 12.98 -14.38
N ASN A 56 -16.44 12.24 -14.20
CA ASN A 56 -16.84 11.74 -12.87
C ASN A 56 -15.91 10.61 -12.43
N ILE A 57 -15.55 9.71 -13.34
CA ILE A 57 -14.59 8.62 -13.07
C ILE A 57 -13.22 9.20 -12.73
N ARG A 58 -12.78 10.24 -13.44
CA ARG A 58 -11.54 10.97 -13.15
C ARG A 58 -11.49 11.55 -11.73
N LYS A 59 -12.62 12.06 -11.22
CA LYS A 59 -12.69 12.57 -9.83
C LYS A 59 -12.57 11.43 -8.82
N CYS A 60 -13.30 10.34 -9.03
CA CYS A 60 -13.21 9.15 -8.17
C CYS A 60 -11.79 8.58 -8.17
N ASP A 61 -11.20 8.47 -9.35
CA ASP A 61 -9.82 8.03 -9.57
C ASP A 61 -8.81 8.85 -8.77
N HIS A 62 -8.88 10.19 -8.89
CA HIS A 62 -8.02 11.10 -8.13
C HIS A 62 -8.18 10.90 -6.61
N HIS A 63 -9.41 10.75 -6.13
CA HIS A 63 -9.67 10.53 -4.70
C HIS A 63 -9.15 9.18 -4.22
N CYS A 64 -9.44 8.09 -4.94
CA CYS A 64 -8.99 6.76 -4.57
C CYS A 64 -7.47 6.64 -4.60
N PHE A 65 -6.82 7.27 -5.59
CA PHE A 65 -5.36 7.31 -5.66
C PHE A 65 -4.76 8.09 -4.49
N TYR A 66 -5.28 9.28 -4.18
CA TYR A 66 -4.78 10.07 -3.05
C TYR A 66 -4.95 9.33 -1.72
N VAL A 67 -6.15 8.84 -1.42
CA VAL A 67 -6.44 8.15 -0.15
C VAL A 67 -5.60 6.89 0.00
N SER A 68 -5.50 6.05 -1.05
CA SER A 68 -4.71 4.82 -0.99
C SER A 68 -3.22 5.09 -0.74
N ASN A 69 -2.64 6.10 -1.38
CA ASN A 69 -1.23 6.46 -1.16
C ASN A 69 -0.98 7.25 0.14
N THR A 70 -2.03 7.85 0.70
CA THR A 70 -1.95 8.53 1.99
C THR A 70 -1.88 7.52 3.14
N CYS A 71 -2.75 6.50 3.16
CA CYS A 71 -2.87 5.63 4.34
C CYS A 71 -2.63 4.13 4.09
N GLY A 72 -2.48 3.70 2.83
CA GLY A 72 -2.42 2.26 2.49
C GLY A 72 -1.23 1.53 3.10
N ILE A 73 -0.04 2.15 3.10
CA ILE A 73 1.17 1.59 3.73
C ILE A 73 0.96 1.48 5.24
N ASP A 74 0.54 2.56 5.90
CA ASP A 74 0.38 2.59 7.36
C ASP A 74 -0.68 1.58 7.85
N LEU A 75 -1.75 1.37 7.09
CA LEU A 75 -2.76 0.35 7.39
C LEU A 75 -2.18 -1.07 7.31
N LEU A 76 -1.36 -1.36 6.30
CA LEU A 76 -0.66 -2.65 6.22
C LEU A 76 0.32 -2.82 7.37
N VAL A 77 1.11 -1.81 7.68
CA VAL A 77 2.11 -1.86 8.76
C VAL A 77 1.44 -1.99 10.12
N THR A 78 0.32 -1.33 10.35
CA THR A 78 -0.48 -1.48 11.58
C THR A 78 -0.88 -2.94 11.81
N GLU A 79 -1.35 -3.63 10.77
CA GLU A 79 -1.68 -5.05 10.87
C GLU A 79 -0.43 -5.91 11.14
N ILE A 80 0.68 -5.62 10.45
CA ILE A 80 1.96 -6.33 10.64
C ILE A 80 2.46 -6.16 12.08
N CYS A 81 2.38 -4.96 12.64
CA CYS A 81 2.71 -4.70 14.05
C CYS A 81 1.89 -5.59 14.99
N ILE A 82 0.57 -5.68 14.78
CA ILE A 82 -0.31 -6.50 15.62
C ILE A 82 0.07 -7.98 15.52
N LEU A 83 0.34 -8.48 14.30
CA LEU A 83 0.79 -9.86 14.09
C LEU A 83 2.16 -10.14 14.72
N SER A 84 3.05 -9.15 14.75
CA SER A 84 4.35 -9.21 15.44
C SER A 84 4.26 -8.89 16.95
N SER A 85 3.06 -9.05 17.53
CA SER A 85 2.79 -8.95 18.98
C SER A 85 2.95 -7.55 19.59
N VAL A 86 2.82 -6.49 18.78
CA VAL A 86 2.67 -5.12 19.31
C VAL A 86 1.24 -4.94 19.81
N ASP A 87 1.08 -4.23 20.94
CA ASP A 87 -0.23 -3.84 21.45
C ASP A 87 -1.02 -3.07 20.37
N GLU A 88 -2.30 -3.43 20.19
CA GLU A 88 -3.13 -2.86 19.13
C GLU A 88 -3.24 -1.33 19.24
N LYS A 89 -3.33 -0.77 20.46
CA LYS A 89 -3.43 0.67 20.64
C LYS A 89 -2.14 1.39 20.25
N LEU A 90 -0.99 0.77 20.50
CA LEU A 90 0.30 1.29 20.05
C LEU A 90 0.45 1.18 18.54
N ALA A 91 0.01 0.07 17.93
CA ALA A 91 0.05 -0.10 16.48
C ALA A 91 -0.80 0.96 15.76
N LEU A 92 -1.96 1.32 16.33
CA LEU A 92 -2.86 2.34 15.77
C LEU A 92 -2.26 3.75 15.71
N LEU A 93 -1.19 4.02 16.45
CA LEU A 93 -0.50 5.32 16.37
C LEU A 93 0.07 5.58 14.97
N ASN A 94 0.37 4.53 14.20
CA ASN A 94 0.78 4.64 12.80
C ASN A 94 -0.31 5.28 11.92
N LEU A 95 -1.59 5.22 12.33
CA LEU A 95 -2.71 5.80 11.57
C LEU A 95 -2.98 7.26 11.92
N ILE A 96 -2.32 7.83 12.94
CA ILE A 96 -2.53 9.24 13.30
C ILE A 96 -2.09 10.18 12.16
N PRO A 97 -0.85 10.07 11.61
CA PRO A 97 -0.45 10.93 10.51
C PRO A 97 -1.38 10.88 9.29
N PRO A 98 -1.73 9.70 8.73
CA PRO A 98 -2.65 9.65 7.59
C PRO A 98 -4.06 10.13 7.94
N ALA A 99 -4.55 9.92 9.16
CA ALA A 99 -5.84 10.47 9.56
C ALA A 99 -5.84 12.01 9.56
N VAL A 100 -4.76 12.64 10.06
CA VAL A 100 -4.59 14.09 10.00
C VAL A 100 -4.55 14.57 8.55
N ASP A 101 -3.75 13.93 7.69
CA ASP A 101 -3.67 14.31 6.28
C ASP A 101 -5.00 14.20 5.54
N LEU A 102 -5.77 13.14 5.81
CA LEU A 102 -7.10 12.99 5.24
C LEU A 102 -8.06 14.08 5.72
N ILE A 103 -8.05 14.43 7.02
CA ILE A 103 -8.89 15.51 7.56
C ILE A 103 -8.49 16.85 6.94
N MET A 104 -7.18 17.14 6.90
CA MET A 104 -6.65 18.40 6.41
C MET A 104 -6.86 18.56 4.91
N TRP A 105 -6.84 17.48 4.13
CA TRP A 105 -7.17 17.51 2.71
C TRP A 105 -8.59 18.02 2.43
N TYR A 106 -9.55 17.71 3.32
CA TYR A 106 -10.91 18.26 3.21
C TYR A 106 -11.06 19.65 3.85
N ALA A 107 -10.18 20.02 4.79
CA ALA A 107 -10.30 21.24 5.57
C ALA A 107 -9.45 22.41 5.04
N SER A 108 -8.42 22.16 4.23
CA SER A 108 -7.45 23.17 3.81
C SER A 108 -6.94 22.92 2.39
N GLU A 109 -7.01 23.96 1.55
CA GLU A 109 -6.49 23.93 0.18
C GLU A 109 -4.95 24.00 0.10
N ASN A 110 -4.28 24.40 1.19
CA ASN A 110 -2.82 24.62 1.25
C ASN A 110 -2.10 23.67 2.20
N TRP A 111 -2.70 22.53 2.52
CA TRP A 111 -2.07 21.55 3.39
C TRP A 111 -0.90 20.86 2.69
N ASP A 112 0.26 20.80 3.36
CA ASP A 112 1.40 20.00 2.94
C ASP A 112 1.36 18.64 3.67
N PRO A 113 1.14 17.51 2.97
CA PRO A 113 0.98 16.21 3.62
C PRO A 113 2.20 15.79 4.44
N ILE A 114 1.97 15.29 5.66
CA ILE A 114 3.04 14.77 6.53
C ILE A 114 3.35 13.29 6.26
N THR A 115 2.41 12.56 5.67
CA THR A 115 2.47 11.11 5.40
C THR A 115 3.70 10.66 4.63
N PRO A 116 4.22 11.38 3.62
CA PRO A 116 5.45 10.95 2.95
C PRO A 116 6.65 10.78 3.90
N MET A 117 6.71 11.56 4.99
CA MET A 117 7.74 11.41 6.01
C MET A 117 7.40 10.30 7.00
N THR A 118 6.13 10.13 7.38
CA THR A 118 5.75 9.10 8.36
C THR A 118 5.71 7.70 7.77
N HIS A 119 5.50 7.55 6.46
CA HIS A 119 5.66 6.28 5.75
C HIS A 119 7.06 5.69 5.92
N ILE A 120 8.09 6.53 6.04
CA ILE A 120 9.47 6.07 6.28
C ILE A 120 9.56 5.37 7.64
N VAL A 121 8.84 5.86 8.66
CA VAL A 121 8.77 5.22 9.97
C VAL A 121 8.06 3.88 9.86
N SER A 122 6.93 3.83 9.16
CA SER A 122 6.18 2.60 8.90
C SER A 122 7.02 1.55 8.16
N ILE A 123 7.78 1.96 7.13
CA ILE A 123 8.73 1.09 6.41
C ILE A 123 9.89 0.64 7.33
N GLY A 124 10.40 1.53 8.17
CA GLY A 124 11.40 1.21 9.18
C GLY A 124 10.94 0.12 10.15
N LEU A 125 9.67 0.18 10.56
CA LEU A 125 9.05 -0.87 11.39
C LEU A 125 8.97 -2.21 10.66
N MET A 126 8.62 -2.22 9.37
CA MET A 126 8.66 -3.44 8.57
C MET A 126 10.06 -4.06 8.54
N GLY A 127 11.10 -3.24 8.34
CA GLY A 127 12.49 -3.68 8.41
C GLY A 127 12.87 -4.24 9.77
N TYR A 128 12.46 -3.58 10.86
CA TYR A 128 12.67 -4.07 12.22
C TYR A 128 12.06 -5.45 12.45
N PHE A 129 10.78 -5.65 12.10
CA PHE A 129 10.14 -6.97 12.24
C PHE A 129 10.75 -8.02 11.31
N ALA A 130 11.19 -7.61 10.11
CA ALA A 130 11.89 -8.52 9.20
C ALA A 130 13.12 -9.16 9.86
N PHE A 131 13.95 -8.36 10.54
CA PHE A 131 15.14 -8.87 11.23
C PHE A 131 14.80 -9.58 12.54
N LYS A 132 13.93 -8.99 13.36
CA LYS A 132 13.54 -9.55 14.66
C LYS A 132 12.91 -10.95 14.51
N ASP A 133 12.00 -11.10 13.55
CA ASP A 133 11.17 -12.29 13.40
C ASP A 133 11.69 -13.22 12.28
N SER A 134 12.81 -12.86 11.62
CA SER A 134 13.36 -13.55 10.43
C SER A 134 12.32 -13.70 9.32
N LYS A 135 11.73 -12.57 8.93
CA LYS A 135 10.64 -12.43 7.94
C LYS A 135 11.06 -11.50 6.81
N TYR A 136 12.02 -11.96 6.01
CA TYR A 136 12.72 -11.12 5.03
C TYR A 136 11.83 -10.63 3.88
N ILE A 137 10.68 -11.27 3.63
CA ILE A 137 9.66 -10.75 2.69
C ILE A 137 9.20 -9.33 3.05
N LEU A 138 9.26 -8.94 4.33
CA LEU A 138 8.94 -7.60 4.80
C LEU A 138 9.97 -6.57 4.31
N ILE A 139 11.23 -6.96 4.09
CA ILE A 139 12.24 -6.09 3.47
C ILE A 139 11.84 -5.79 2.02
N VAL A 140 11.43 -6.83 1.27
CA VAL A 140 10.98 -6.67 -0.12
C VAL A 140 9.79 -5.72 -0.19
N SER A 141 8.82 -5.91 0.71
CA SER A 141 7.64 -5.05 0.78
C SER A 141 8.00 -3.60 1.16
N GLY A 142 8.86 -3.41 2.17
CA GLY A 142 9.31 -2.09 2.61
C GLY A 142 10.10 -1.33 1.54
N VAL A 143 11.01 -1.99 0.83
CA VAL A 143 11.78 -1.40 -0.29
C VAL A 143 10.84 -1.02 -1.43
N ALA A 144 9.87 -1.88 -1.77
CA ALA A 144 8.89 -1.57 -2.81
C ALA A 144 8.06 -0.34 -2.44
N PHE A 145 7.54 -0.26 -1.22
CA PHE A 145 6.81 0.92 -0.77
C PHE A 145 7.67 2.19 -0.73
N LEU A 146 8.96 2.08 -0.39
CA LEU A 146 9.88 3.20 -0.47
C LEU A 146 10.00 3.77 -1.89
N PHE A 147 10.13 2.90 -2.90
CA PHE A 147 10.11 3.32 -4.31
C PHE A 147 8.77 3.94 -4.71
N SER A 148 7.66 3.40 -4.25
CA SER A 148 6.35 4.00 -4.48
C SER A 148 6.27 5.45 -3.98
N ILE A 149 6.74 5.72 -2.76
CA ILE A 149 6.79 7.07 -2.18
C ILE A 149 7.68 8.01 -3.01
N PHE A 150 8.83 7.54 -3.48
CA PHE A 150 9.68 8.31 -4.39
C PHE A 150 8.98 8.62 -5.72
N GLY A 151 8.25 7.65 -6.28
CA GLY A 151 7.43 7.85 -7.48
C GLY A 151 6.37 8.94 -7.29
N THR A 152 5.74 9.01 -6.12
CA THR A 152 4.71 10.02 -5.81
C THR A 152 5.30 11.42 -5.81
N LYS A 153 6.54 11.59 -5.33
CA LYS A 153 7.25 12.89 -5.39
C LYS A 153 7.59 13.34 -6.81
N ASN A 154 7.77 12.39 -7.73
CA ASN A 154 8.10 12.65 -9.13
C ASN A 154 6.88 12.66 -10.06
N ASP A 155 5.66 12.56 -9.50
CA ASP A 155 4.39 12.45 -10.24
C ASP A 155 4.38 11.29 -11.27
N GLU A 156 5.12 10.22 -10.98
CA GLU A 156 5.23 9.04 -11.85
C GLU A 156 4.22 7.96 -11.46
N ARG A 157 2.95 8.23 -11.74
CA ARG A 157 1.84 7.37 -11.30
C ARG A 157 1.96 5.88 -11.68
N TYR A 158 2.49 5.56 -12.87
CA TYR A 158 2.72 4.17 -13.29
C TYR A 158 3.78 3.48 -12.42
N PHE A 159 4.81 4.22 -12.01
CA PHE A 159 5.88 3.76 -11.15
C PHE A 159 5.34 3.51 -9.74
N VAL A 160 4.58 4.47 -9.21
CA VAL A 160 3.88 4.37 -7.92
C VAL A 160 3.05 3.08 -7.86
N ASN A 161 2.18 2.85 -8.85
CA ASN A 161 1.28 1.70 -8.84
C ASN A 161 2.00 0.37 -9.03
N ALA A 162 3.05 0.32 -9.85
CA ALA A 162 3.87 -0.89 -10.00
C ALA A 162 4.57 -1.28 -8.69
N PHE A 163 5.13 -0.31 -7.97
CA PHE A 163 5.81 -0.55 -6.70
C PHE A 163 4.85 -0.79 -5.54
N ASN A 164 3.70 -0.11 -5.50
CA ASN A 164 2.60 -0.47 -4.60
C ASN A 164 2.14 -1.91 -4.84
N ALA A 165 2.06 -2.36 -6.09
CA ALA A 165 1.65 -3.74 -6.39
C ALA A 165 2.64 -4.76 -5.83
N LEU A 166 3.95 -4.52 -6.00
CA LEU A 166 5.00 -5.35 -5.41
C LEU A 166 4.93 -5.35 -3.89
N GLY A 167 4.77 -4.17 -3.28
CA GLY A 167 4.64 -4.01 -1.83
C GLY A 167 3.43 -4.76 -1.27
N VAL A 168 2.26 -4.57 -1.87
CA VAL A 168 0.99 -5.24 -1.52
C VAL A 168 1.09 -6.74 -1.70
N PHE A 169 1.69 -7.23 -2.79
CA PHE A 169 1.88 -8.66 -3.00
C PHE A 169 2.75 -9.28 -1.90
N ALA A 170 3.93 -8.70 -1.65
CA ALA A 170 4.87 -9.20 -0.64
C ALA A 170 4.27 -9.12 0.78
N SER A 171 3.59 -8.02 1.11
CA SER A 171 2.85 -7.89 2.38
C SER A 171 1.74 -8.93 2.48
N SER A 172 0.92 -9.13 1.45
CA SER A 172 -0.16 -10.12 1.47
C SER A 172 0.36 -11.55 1.64
N TRP A 173 1.53 -11.85 1.07
CA TRP A 173 2.23 -13.13 1.26
C TRP A 173 2.61 -13.33 2.73
N PHE A 174 3.23 -12.32 3.34
CA PHE A 174 3.54 -12.30 4.77
C PHE A 174 2.30 -12.49 5.65
N LEU A 175 1.24 -11.74 5.36
CA LEU A 175 -0.02 -11.81 6.11
C LEU A 175 -0.67 -13.21 6.00
N GLY A 176 -0.39 -13.95 4.92
CA GLY A 176 -0.72 -15.36 4.77
C GLY A 176 0.16 -16.33 5.57
N GLY A 177 1.06 -15.84 6.41
CA GLY A 177 1.97 -16.63 7.25
C GLY A 177 3.23 -17.10 6.52
N LYS A 178 3.47 -16.64 5.29
CA LYS A 178 4.58 -17.10 4.45
C LYS A 178 5.74 -16.11 4.41
N ASP A 179 6.90 -16.57 3.96
CA ASP A 179 8.12 -15.78 3.79
C ASP A 179 8.88 -16.18 2.51
N LEU A 180 10.02 -15.54 2.23
CA LEU A 180 10.85 -15.81 1.05
C LEU A 180 11.33 -17.26 0.95
N LYS A 181 11.64 -17.90 2.07
CA LYS A 181 12.01 -19.33 2.10
C LYS A 181 10.91 -20.24 1.55
N ASP A 182 9.64 -19.85 1.71
CA ASP A 182 8.49 -20.59 1.20
C ASP A 182 8.32 -20.41 -0.32
N MET A 183 9.12 -19.53 -0.93
CA MET A 183 9.23 -19.34 -2.38
C MET A 183 10.40 -20.13 -2.99
N GLY A 184 11.10 -20.96 -2.18
CA GLY A 184 12.28 -21.71 -2.62
C GLY A 184 13.55 -20.86 -2.68
N ILE A 185 13.54 -19.66 -2.08
CA ILE A 185 14.70 -18.78 -1.97
C ILE A 185 15.39 -19.10 -0.65
N ASP A 186 16.54 -19.77 -0.73
CA ASP A 186 17.35 -20.07 0.46
C ASP A 186 18.15 -18.80 0.83
N ILE A 187 17.85 -18.25 2.00
CA ILE A 187 18.54 -17.07 2.54
C ILE A 187 19.31 -17.61 3.75
N GLY A 188 20.60 -17.87 3.52
CA GLY A 188 21.48 -18.59 4.44
C GLY A 188 21.63 -17.99 5.84
#